data_AF-A0A955IVT1-F1
#
_entry.id   AF-A0A955IVT1-F1
#
_cell.length_a   1.000
_cell.length_b   1.000
_cell.length_c   1.000
_cell.angle_alpha   90.00
_cell.angle_beta   90.00
_cell.angle_gamma   90.00
#
_symmetry.space_group_name_H-M   'P 1'
#
loop_
_entity.id
_entity.type
_entity.pdbx_description
1 polymer ?
#
loop_
_entity_poly.entity_id
_entity_poly.type
_entity_poly.pdbx_seq_one_letter_code
_entity_poly.pdbx_strand_id
1 'polypeptide(L)'
;MIHEHRDRRAAGYASLVERYELDVVPNWHRSEIAPSAVRRTDRTGPEVIDTYPERYWPGDTPGDHLEFALKYDGTNLALLASILPAVGPDEVTRFVQTKPTGKYARRL
;
A
#
# COMPACT_ATOMS: atom_id res chain seq x y z
N MET A 1 -26.82 6.88 -7.94
CA MET A 1 -26.30 5.54 -8.28
C MET A 1 -25.24 5.20 -7.25
N ILE A 2 -25.60 4.31 -6.32
CA ILE A 2 -24.74 3.82 -5.25
C ILE A 2 -24.82 2.28 -5.40
N HIS A 3 -23.79 1.54 -4.96
CA HIS A 3 -23.63 0.07 -4.94
C HIS A 3 -22.63 -0.52 -5.96
N GLU A 4 -21.32 -0.32 -5.77
CA GLU A 4 -20.26 -1.28 -6.19
C GLU A 4 -18.95 -1.20 -5.33
N HIS A 5 -19.02 -0.75 -4.07
CA HIS A 5 -17.83 -0.65 -3.19
C HIS A 5 -17.59 -1.85 -2.27
N ARG A 6 -18.41 -2.91 -2.32
CA ARG A 6 -18.41 -3.95 -1.27
C ARG A 6 -17.25 -4.96 -1.35
N ASP A 7 -16.54 -5.01 -2.48
CA ASP A 7 -15.48 -6.00 -2.72
C ASP A 7 -14.11 -5.36 -3.03
N ARG A 8 -13.86 -4.13 -2.56
CA ARG A 8 -12.55 -3.49 -2.74
C ARG A 8 -11.78 -3.45 -1.44
N ARG A 9 -10.51 -3.84 -1.48
CA ARG A 9 -9.58 -3.80 -0.33
C ARG A 9 -8.42 -2.87 -0.63
N ALA A 10 -8.08 -1.99 0.31
CA ALA A 10 -6.90 -1.14 0.15
C ALA A 10 -5.62 -1.98 0.09
N ALA A 11 -4.64 -1.54 -0.70
CA ALA A 11 -3.31 -2.12 -0.78
C ALA A 11 -2.23 -1.04 -0.70
N GLY A 12 -0.97 -1.44 -0.49
CA GLY A 12 0.14 -0.51 -0.41
C GLY A 12 0.00 0.51 0.72
N TYR A 13 0.32 1.78 0.44
CA TYR A 13 0.24 2.85 1.44
C TYR A 13 -1.18 3.05 1.97
N ALA A 14 -2.19 2.91 1.11
CA ALA A 14 -3.59 3.12 1.50
C ALA A 14 -4.01 2.16 2.63
N SER A 15 -3.63 0.89 2.52
CA SER A 15 -3.91 -0.11 3.56
C SER A 15 -3.20 0.20 4.88
N LEU A 16 -1.94 0.68 4.81
CA LEU A 16 -1.16 1.02 6.01
C LEU A 16 -1.72 2.25 6.71
N VAL A 17 -2.11 3.28 5.95
CA VAL A 17 -2.76 4.47 6.50
C VAL A 17 -4.08 4.13 7.16
N GLU A 18 -4.91 3.30 6.53
CA GLU A 18 -6.18 2.82 7.10
C GLU A 18 -5.96 1.96 8.35
N ARG A 19 -5.01 1.00 8.30
CA ARG A 19 -4.73 0.06 9.41
C ARG A 19 -4.23 0.74 10.68
N TYR A 20 -3.43 1.80 10.54
CA TYR A 20 -2.83 2.52 11.65
C TYR A 20 -3.53 3.87 11.93
N GLU A 21 -4.65 4.14 11.27
CA GLU A 21 -5.45 5.37 11.42
C GLU A 21 -4.60 6.66 11.34
N LEU A 22 -3.68 6.71 10.37
CA LEU A 22 -2.70 7.78 10.28
C LEU A 22 -3.31 9.05 9.67
N ASP A 23 -3.10 10.19 10.32
CA ASP A 23 -3.38 11.51 9.75
C ASP A 23 -2.19 11.94 8.87
N VAL A 24 -2.27 11.62 7.59
CA VAL A 24 -1.22 11.91 6.59
C VAL A 24 -1.73 12.83 5.50
N VAL A 25 -0.81 13.58 4.90
CA VAL A 25 -1.10 14.29 3.66
C VAL A 25 -1.58 13.28 2.61
N PRO A 26 -2.75 13.48 1.98
CA PRO A 26 -3.28 12.56 0.99
C PRO A 26 -2.24 12.25 -0.10
N ASN A 27 -2.03 10.96 -0.36
CA ASN A 27 -1.14 10.56 -1.44
C ASN A 27 -1.82 10.84 -2.79
N TRP A 28 -1.03 11.22 -3.79
CA TRP A 28 -1.55 11.39 -5.16
C TRP A 28 -1.93 10.05 -5.82
N HIS A 29 -1.56 8.93 -5.21
CA HIS A 29 -1.78 7.58 -5.70
C HIS A 29 -2.38 6.67 -4.63
N ARG A 30 -3.44 5.95 -4.99
CA ARG A 30 -4.13 4.96 -4.14
C ARG A 30 -4.21 3.62 -4.87
N SER A 31 -3.87 2.55 -4.17
CA SER A 31 -3.98 1.18 -4.68
C SER A 31 -5.11 0.42 -4.00
N GLU A 32 -5.94 -0.25 -4.79
CA GLU A 32 -7.03 -1.10 -4.34
C GLU A 32 -7.00 -2.46 -5.04
N ILE A 33 -7.42 -3.52 -4.35
CA ILE A 33 -7.61 -4.87 -4.88
C ILE A 33 -9.10 -5.15 -5.03
N ALA A 34 -9.50 -5.67 -6.19
CA ALA A 34 -10.87 -6.08 -6.47
C ALA A 34 -10.91 -7.49 -7.11
N PRO A 35 -11.69 -8.45 -6.56
CA PRO A 35 -11.68 -9.87 -6.94
C PRO A 35 -11.92 -10.17 -8.43
N SER A 36 -12.72 -9.35 -9.10
CA SER A 36 -13.09 -9.54 -10.51
C SER A 36 -12.62 -8.41 -11.43
N ALA A 37 -11.73 -7.54 -10.95
CA ALA A 37 -11.24 -6.43 -11.75
C ALA A 37 -10.15 -6.86 -12.74
N VAL A 38 -10.15 -6.25 -13.92
CA VAL A 38 -8.94 -6.14 -14.74
C VAL A 38 -8.13 -4.97 -14.19
N ARG A 39 -6.79 -5.05 -14.24
CA ARG A 39 -5.94 -3.92 -13.83
C ARG A 39 -6.41 -2.66 -14.55
N ARG A 40 -6.80 -1.64 -13.79
CA ARG A 40 -7.31 -0.37 -14.29
C ARG A 40 -6.68 0.77 -13.52
N THR A 41 -6.36 1.84 -14.23
CA THR A 41 -5.93 3.12 -13.66
C THR A 41 -7.01 4.14 -13.94
N ASP A 42 -7.67 4.61 -12.89
CA ASP A 42 -8.65 5.69 -12.97
C ASP A 42 -7.99 6.99 -12.52
N ARG A 43 -8.03 8.02 -13.37
CA ARG A 43 -7.52 9.36 -13.06
C ARG A 43 -8.70 10.27 -12.76
N THR A 44 -8.90 10.58 -11.49
CA THR A 44 -10.00 11.45 -11.06
C THR A 44 -9.39 12.71 -10.45
N GLY A 45 -9.32 13.79 -11.23
CA GLY A 45 -8.68 15.04 -10.78
C GLY A 45 -7.18 14.84 -10.51
N PRO A 46 -6.64 15.31 -9.36
CA PRO A 46 -5.23 15.14 -9.00
C PRO A 46 -4.88 13.72 -8.50
N GLU A 47 -5.88 12.86 -8.28
CA GLU A 47 -5.71 11.53 -7.70
C GLU A 47 -5.69 10.44 -8.78
N VAL A 48 -4.78 9.47 -8.60
CA VAL A 48 -4.67 8.27 -9.41
C VAL A 48 -5.06 7.07 -8.56
N ILE A 49 -6.12 6.37 -8.97
CA ILE A 49 -6.56 5.13 -8.32
C ILE A 49 -6.19 3.96 -9.24
N ASP A 50 -5.29 3.09 -8.77
CA ASP A 50 -5.00 1.84 -9.43
C ASP A 50 -5.79 0.70 -8.77
N THR A 51 -6.69 0.09 -9.55
CA THR A 51 -7.38 -1.13 -9.16
C THR A 51 -6.62 -2.33 -9.73
N TYR A 52 -6.20 -3.26 -8.87
CA TYR A 52 -5.51 -4.49 -9.24
C TYR A 52 -6.41 -5.73 -9.02
N PRO A 53 -6.24 -6.80 -9.83
CA PRO A 53 -6.93 -8.06 -9.58
C PRO A 53 -6.43 -8.75 -8.31
N GLU A 54 -7.24 -9.67 -7.77
CA GLU A 54 -6.98 -10.46 -6.55
C GLU A 54 -5.56 -11.03 -6.43
N ARG A 55 -4.97 -11.50 -7.55
CA ARG A 55 -3.60 -12.06 -7.59
C ARG A 55 -2.50 -11.08 -7.14
N TYR A 56 -2.81 -9.79 -7.04
CA TYR A 56 -1.89 -8.76 -6.55
C TYR A 56 -2.06 -8.48 -5.05
N TRP A 57 -2.97 -9.19 -4.35
CA TRP A 57 -3.07 -9.10 -2.90
C TRP A 57 -1.68 -9.34 -2.29
N PRO A 58 -1.12 -8.37 -1.56
CA PRO A 58 0.26 -8.47 -1.09
C PRO A 58 0.43 -9.49 0.03
N GLY A 59 -0.64 -9.72 0.82
CA GLY A 59 -0.60 -10.47 2.07
C GLY A 59 -1.24 -9.64 3.18
N ASP A 60 -1.28 -10.15 4.40
CA ASP A 60 -1.97 -9.49 5.52
C ASP A 60 -1.00 -8.77 6.49
N THR A 61 0.31 -8.82 6.22
CA THR A 61 1.32 -8.23 7.10
C THR A 61 1.64 -6.79 6.68
N PRO A 62 2.08 -5.92 7.62
CA PRO A 62 2.53 -4.57 7.28
C PRO A 62 3.70 -4.58 6.29
N GLY A 63 4.62 -5.56 6.42
CA GLY A 63 5.76 -5.72 5.52
C GLY A 63 5.35 -6.01 4.07
N ASP A 64 4.34 -6.87 3.88
CA ASP A 64 3.81 -7.19 2.55
C ASP A 64 3.27 -5.93 1.84
N HIS A 65 2.49 -5.13 2.58
CA HIS A 65 1.94 -3.88 2.08
C HIS A 65 3.01 -2.80 1.86
N LEU A 66 4.04 -2.72 2.72
CA LEU A 66 5.19 -1.83 2.54
C LEU A 66 5.95 -2.16 1.25
N GLU A 67 6.22 -3.44 0.99
CA GLU A 67 6.87 -3.88 -0.24
C GLU A 67 6.04 -3.56 -1.48
N PHE A 68 4.72 -3.83 -1.40
CA PHE A 68 3.79 -3.49 -2.46
C PHE A 68 3.82 -1.99 -2.77
N ALA A 69 3.73 -1.14 -1.75
CA ALA A 69 3.74 0.30 -1.89
C ALA A 69 5.01 0.78 -2.60
N LEU A 70 6.19 0.31 -2.15
CA LEU A 70 7.47 0.68 -2.77
C LEU A 70 7.62 0.20 -4.22
N LYS A 71 6.89 -0.84 -4.61
CA LYS A 71 6.91 -1.43 -5.96
C LYS A 71 5.92 -0.74 -6.91
N TYR A 72 4.72 -0.44 -6.45
CA TYR A 72 3.60 -0.02 -7.30
C TYR A 72 3.14 1.41 -7.03
N ASP A 73 3.08 1.85 -5.77
CA ASP A 73 2.70 3.21 -5.39
C ASP A 73 3.88 4.20 -5.50
N GLY A 74 5.10 3.65 -5.50
CA GLY A 74 6.35 4.40 -5.56
C GLY A 74 6.92 4.74 -4.18
N THR A 75 7.98 5.53 -4.16
CA THR A 75 8.64 5.94 -2.92
C THR A 75 8.12 7.30 -2.48
N ASN A 76 7.35 7.34 -1.39
CA ASN A 76 6.88 8.58 -0.77
C ASN A 76 7.46 8.68 0.64
N LEU A 77 8.46 9.55 0.82
CA LEU A 77 9.17 9.70 2.09
C LEU A 77 8.30 10.26 3.22
N ALA A 78 7.31 11.12 2.90
CA ALA A 78 6.42 11.67 3.91
C ALA A 78 5.50 10.59 4.50
N LEU A 79 4.99 9.69 3.65
CA LEU A 79 4.21 8.54 4.10
C LEU A 79 5.09 7.54 4.85
N LEU A 80 6.28 7.23 4.36
CA LEU A 80 7.21 6.33 5.05
C LEU A 80 7.59 6.87 6.43
N ALA A 81 7.84 8.18 6.56
CA ALA A 81 8.14 8.82 7.84
C ALA A 81 6.99 8.72 8.85
N SER A 82 5.74 8.62 8.37
CA SER A 82 4.55 8.48 9.22
C SER A 82 4.25 7.00 9.53
N ILE A 83 4.46 6.11 8.55
CA ILE A 83 4.12 4.69 8.63
C ILE A 83 5.15 3.90 9.44
N LEU A 84 6.45 4.13 9.23
CA LEU A 84 7.48 3.32 9.89
C LEU A 84 7.43 3.39 11.42
N PRO A 85 7.23 4.58 12.05
CA PRO A 85 7.03 4.66 13.50
C PRO A 85 5.77 3.91 13.97
N ALA A 86 4.68 3.95 13.19
CA ALA A 86 3.43 3.29 13.54
C ALA A 86 3.48 1.76 13.41
N VAL A 87 4.19 1.26 12.39
CA VAL A 87 4.48 -0.18 12.22
C VAL A 87 5.38 -0.70 13.34
N GLY A 88 6.30 0.14 13.82
CA GLY A 88 7.20 -0.16 14.92
C GLY A 88 8.48 -0.87 14.47
N PRO A 89 9.58 -0.72 15.24
CA PRO A 89 10.91 -1.16 14.85
C PRO A 89 11.03 -2.68 14.70
N ASP A 90 10.33 -3.47 15.52
CA ASP A 90 10.43 -4.94 15.49
C ASP A 90 9.86 -5.54 14.19
N GLU A 91 8.71 -5.01 13.74
CA GLU A 91 8.06 -5.47 12.52
C GLU A 91 8.83 -5.03 11.27
N VAL A 92 9.35 -3.79 11.26
CA VAL A 92 10.25 -3.31 10.19
C VAL A 92 11.52 -4.17 10.13
N THR A 93 12.13 -4.46 11.28
CA THR A 93 13.33 -5.30 11.36
C THR A 93 13.06 -6.69 10.84
N ARG A 94 11.94 -7.31 11.25
CA ARG A 94 11.52 -8.61 10.75
C ARG A 94 11.36 -8.59 9.24
N PHE A 95 10.67 -7.59 8.68
CA PHE A 95 10.50 -7.46 7.24
C PHE A 95 11.86 -7.39 6.51
N VAL A 96 12.76 -6.51 6.95
CA VAL A 96 14.09 -6.37 6.34
C VAL A 96 14.90 -7.68 6.43
N GLN A 97 14.83 -8.37 7.57
CA GLN A 97 15.53 -9.64 7.79
C GLN A 97 14.98 -10.80 6.95
N THR A 98 13.69 -10.81 6.61
CA THR A 98 13.12 -11.86 5.74
C THR A 98 13.61 -11.74 4.30
N LYS A 99 13.98 -10.54 3.85
CA LYS A 99 14.41 -10.25 2.47
C LYS A 99 15.65 -9.34 2.44
N PRO A 100 16.79 -9.77 3.02
CA PRO A 100 17.93 -8.87 3.27
C PRO A 100 18.60 -8.34 1.99
N THR A 101 18.51 -9.07 0.89
CA THR A 101 19.01 -8.65 -0.43
C THR A 101 17.92 -8.03 -1.32
N GLY A 102 16.69 -7.94 -0.83
CA GLY A 102 15.53 -7.41 -1.54
C GLY A 102 15.72 -5.96 -1.96
N LYS A 103 15.36 -5.63 -3.20
CA LYS A 103 15.43 -4.24 -3.71
C LYS A 103 14.62 -3.27 -2.84
N TYR A 104 13.45 -3.70 -2.36
CA TYR A 104 12.53 -2.87 -1.58
C TYR A 104 12.86 -2.86 -0.09
N ALA A 105 13.33 -3.97 0.47
CA ALA A 105 13.84 -4.02 1.84
C ALA A 105 15.01 -3.04 2.06
N ARG A 106 15.91 -2.88 1.08
CA ARG A 106 17.02 -1.92 1.14
C ARG A 106 16.63 -0.44 1.01
N ARG A 107 15.36 -0.13 0.75
CA ARG A 107 14.84 1.24 0.70
C ARG A 107 14.20 1.69 2.02
N LEU A 108 14.01 0.76 2.94
CA LEU A 108 13.57 1.00 4.32
C LEU A 108 14.78 1.05 5.24
#